data_AF-A0A6L4ZU94-F1
#
_entry.id   AF-A0A6L4ZU94-F1
#
_cell.length_a   1.000
_cell.length_b   1.000
_cell.length_c   1.000
_cell.angle_alpha   90.00
_cell.angle_beta   90.00
_cell.angle_gamma   90.00
#
_symmetry.space_group_name_H-M   'P 1'
#
loop_
_entity.id
_entity.type
_entity.pdbx_description
1 polymer ?
#
loop_
_entity_poly.entity_id
_entity_poly.type
_entity_poly.pdbx_seq_one_letter_code
_entity_poly.pdbx_strand_id
1 'polypeptide(L)'
;MSAIQGSDELNKQFNSLIVKAKEPNSQEHKDLRQFLDAHPELWKNLTVGLEELVLDEMLRLEKSPAFKELFRVKVTTLKNDLGRGDSSPLIKLVIDGVALTYLRWVLAEQKYSTAINSQSSSTFVIKYWSKAVLDSQKVFFRACESLARVKRLSKNCPGLKQDLTSEVIM
;
A
#
# COMPACT_ATOMS: atom_id res chain seq x y z
N MET A 1 -28.15 3.60 -14.11
CA MET A 1 -28.16 3.58 -12.63
C MET A 1 -28.05 2.17 -12.02
N SER A 2 -27.86 1.07 -12.78
CA SER A 2 -27.80 -0.30 -12.21
C SER A 2 -26.41 -0.91 -11.99
N ALA A 3 -25.33 -0.34 -12.54
CA ALA A 3 -23.98 -0.92 -12.41
C ALA A 3 -23.32 -0.67 -11.03
N ILE A 4 -23.72 0.42 -10.35
CA ILE A 4 -23.12 0.85 -9.08
C ILE A 4 -23.60 -0.02 -7.90
N GLN A 5 -24.84 -0.52 -7.96
CA GLN A 5 -25.41 -1.38 -6.91
C GLN A 5 -24.81 -2.79 -6.89
N GLY A 6 -24.37 -3.32 -8.04
CA GLY A 6 -23.73 -4.65 -8.12
C GLY A 6 -22.32 -4.68 -7.53
N SER A 7 -21.56 -3.59 -7.70
CA SER A 7 -20.19 -3.48 -7.18
C SER A 7 -20.15 -3.40 -5.65
N ASP A 8 -21.10 -2.68 -5.03
CA ASP A 8 -21.16 -2.55 -3.57
C ASP A 8 -21.52 -3.88 -2.88
N GLU A 9 -22.38 -4.68 -3.49
CA GLU A 9 -22.78 -5.98 -2.93
C GLU A 9 -21.66 -7.02 -3.06
N LEU A 10 -20.94 -7.03 -4.18
CA LEU A 10 -19.73 -7.84 -4.37
C LEU A 10 -18.64 -7.47 -3.35
N ASN A 11 -18.43 -6.17 -3.10
CA ASN A 11 -17.46 -5.70 -2.12
C ASN A 11 -17.81 -6.12 -0.69
N LYS A 12 -19.10 -6.12 -0.31
CA LYS A 12 -19.55 -6.61 0.99
C LYS A 12 -19.33 -8.12 1.14
N GLN A 13 -19.66 -8.90 0.11
CA GLN A 13 -19.42 -10.35 0.11
C GLN A 13 -17.92 -10.66 0.22
N PHE A 14 -17.09 -9.94 -0.54
CA PHE A 14 -15.63 -10.05 -0.46
C PHE A 14 -15.10 -9.75 0.95
N ASN A 15 -15.49 -8.64 1.55
CA ASN A 15 -15.08 -8.27 2.91
C ASN A 15 -15.53 -9.31 3.96
N SER A 16 -16.75 -9.84 3.83
CA SER A 16 -17.23 -10.92 4.69
C SER A 16 -16.38 -12.20 4.57
N LEU A 17 -16.01 -12.59 3.35
CA LEU A 17 -15.18 -13.77 3.10
C LEU A 17 -13.76 -13.58 3.64
N ILE A 18 -13.15 -12.41 3.48
CA ILE A 18 -11.84 -12.08 4.07
C ILE A 18 -11.87 -12.20 5.60
N VAL A 19 -12.91 -11.67 6.26
CA VAL A 19 -13.00 -11.70 7.72
C VAL A 19 -13.15 -13.12 8.25
N LYS A 20 -13.77 -14.02 7.47
CA LYS A 20 -14.01 -15.43 7.84
C LYS A 20 -12.82 -16.34 7.51
N ALA A 21 -12.08 -16.05 6.43
CA ALA A 21 -10.94 -16.85 5.97
C ALA A 21 -9.66 -16.61 6.80
N LYS A 22 -9.73 -16.86 8.12
CA LYS A 22 -8.61 -16.64 9.05
C LYS A 22 -7.59 -17.78 9.05
N GLU A 23 -8.06 -19.00 8.79
CA GLU A 23 -7.23 -20.21 8.84
C GLU A 23 -6.87 -20.69 7.43
N PRO A 24 -5.58 -20.97 7.15
CA PRO A 24 -5.15 -21.47 5.86
C PRO A 24 -5.81 -22.84 5.58
N ASN A 25 -6.30 -23.02 4.35
CA ASN A 25 -6.99 -24.24 3.88
C ASN A 25 -8.34 -24.57 4.54
N SER A 26 -8.90 -23.67 5.34
CA SER A 26 -10.29 -23.75 5.80
C SER A 26 -11.29 -23.76 4.63
N GLN A 27 -12.53 -24.19 4.88
CA GLN A 27 -13.57 -24.15 3.85
C GLN A 27 -13.81 -22.71 3.41
N GLU A 28 -13.78 -21.76 4.35
CA GLU A 28 -13.89 -20.33 4.12
C GLU A 28 -12.76 -19.78 3.24
N HIS A 29 -11.54 -20.31 3.38
CA HIS A 29 -10.41 -19.96 2.51
C HIS A 29 -10.57 -20.53 1.09
N LYS A 30 -11.18 -21.71 0.94
CA LYS A 30 -11.53 -22.27 -0.38
C LYS A 30 -12.66 -21.49 -1.04
N ASP A 31 -13.66 -21.09 -0.27
CA ASP A 31 -14.79 -20.29 -0.74
C ASP A 31 -14.31 -18.90 -1.18
N LEU A 32 -13.39 -18.28 -0.44
CA LEU A 32 -12.73 -17.03 -0.86
C LEU A 32 -11.94 -17.21 -2.17
N ARG A 33 -11.23 -18.33 -2.35
CA ARG A 33 -10.50 -18.60 -3.58
C ARG A 33 -11.45 -18.77 -4.77
N GLN A 34 -12.49 -19.58 -4.63
CA GLN A 34 -13.50 -19.75 -5.68
C GLN A 34 -14.19 -18.44 -6.04
N PHE A 35 -14.47 -17.60 -5.04
CA PHE A 35 -15.04 -16.27 -5.25
C PHE A 35 -14.09 -15.35 -6.03
N LEU A 36 -12.80 -15.36 -5.70
CA LEU A 36 -11.77 -14.60 -6.43
C LEU A 36 -11.55 -15.09 -7.87
N ASP A 37 -11.63 -16.40 -8.10
CA ASP A 37 -11.53 -17.01 -9.44
C ASP A 37 -12.76 -16.67 -10.29
N ALA A 38 -13.94 -16.61 -9.69
CA ALA A 38 -15.20 -16.28 -10.36
C ALA A 38 -15.35 -14.79 -10.68
N HIS A 39 -14.64 -13.92 -9.94
CA HIS A 39 -14.74 -12.46 -10.03
C HIS A 39 -13.37 -11.80 -10.26
N PRO A 40 -12.69 -12.05 -11.39
CA PRO A 40 -11.36 -11.51 -11.65
C PRO A 40 -11.31 -9.98 -11.71
N GLU A 41 -12.42 -9.34 -12.03
CA GLU A 41 -12.60 -7.89 -11.98
C GLU A 41 -12.38 -7.30 -10.58
N LEU A 42 -12.65 -8.07 -9.51
CA LEU A 42 -12.41 -7.60 -8.15
C LEU A 42 -10.91 -7.48 -7.90
N TRP A 43 -10.13 -8.50 -8.23
CA TRP A 43 -8.69 -8.47 -7.95
C TRP A 43 -7.87 -7.70 -8.98
N LYS A 44 -8.31 -7.64 -10.25
CA LYS A 44 -7.69 -6.78 -11.28
C LYS A 44 -7.82 -5.30 -10.95
N ASN A 45 -8.85 -4.91 -10.20
CA ASN A 45 -9.01 -3.54 -9.68
C ASN A 45 -8.41 -3.36 -8.27
N LEU A 46 -8.26 -4.42 -7.45
CA LEU A 46 -7.63 -4.38 -6.12
C LEU A 46 -6.12 -4.11 -6.14
N THR A 47 -5.41 -4.29 -7.25
CA THR A 47 -4.02 -3.81 -7.39
C THR A 47 -3.90 -2.29 -7.21
N VAL A 48 -5.02 -1.57 -7.26
CA VAL A 48 -5.16 -0.13 -6.97
C VAL A 48 -5.66 0.13 -5.53
N GLY A 49 -5.70 -0.88 -4.65
CA GLY A 49 -6.20 -0.76 -3.28
C GLY A 49 -5.46 -1.56 -2.20
N LEU A 50 -4.55 -2.47 -2.57
CA LEU A 50 -3.71 -3.19 -1.60
C LEU A 50 -2.85 -2.22 -0.78
N GLU A 51 -2.44 -1.11 -1.37
CA GLU A 51 -1.72 -0.07 -0.66
C GLU A 51 -2.56 0.62 0.42
N GLU A 52 -3.87 0.75 0.21
CA GLU A 52 -4.77 1.35 1.21
C GLU A 52 -4.97 0.40 2.39
N LEU A 53 -5.05 -0.91 2.14
CA LEU A 53 -5.07 -1.93 3.20
C LEU A 53 -3.77 -1.90 4.03
N VAL A 54 -2.62 -1.77 3.37
CA VAL A 54 -1.33 -1.65 4.08
C VAL A 54 -1.25 -0.34 4.85
N LEU A 55 -1.74 0.76 4.28
CA LEU A 55 -1.82 2.06 4.95
C LEU A 55 -2.70 1.97 6.21
N ASP A 56 -3.88 1.38 6.08
CA ASP A 56 -4.81 1.17 7.20
C ASP A 56 -4.17 0.36 8.32
N GLU A 57 -3.48 -0.73 7.98
CA GLU A 57 -2.81 -1.56 8.96
C GLU A 57 -1.64 -0.84 9.63
N MET A 58 -0.86 -0.07 8.89
CA MET A 58 0.22 0.76 9.43
C MET A 58 -0.30 1.84 10.39
N LEU A 59 -1.47 2.41 10.09
CA LEU A 59 -2.12 3.43 10.91
C LEU A 59 -3.00 2.85 12.02
N ARG A 60 -3.22 1.54 12.06
CA ARG A 60 -4.09 0.87 13.05
C ARG A 60 -3.70 1.18 14.48
N LEU A 61 -2.39 1.22 14.76
CA LEU A 61 -1.83 1.47 16.10
C LEU A 61 -1.72 2.97 16.45
N GLU A 62 -1.96 3.87 15.50
CA GLU A 62 -2.06 5.30 15.81
C GLU A 62 -3.37 5.55 16.56
N LYS A 63 -3.31 6.26 17.69
CA LYS A 63 -4.48 6.48 18.54
C LYS A 63 -5.23 7.76 18.17
N SER A 64 -4.52 8.75 17.63
CA SER A 64 -5.10 10.03 17.27
C SER A 64 -5.74 9.99 15.88
N PRO A 65 -7.06 10.23 15.76
CA PRO A 65 -7.71 10.32 14.45
C PRO A 65 -7.13 11.44 13.58
N ALA A 66 -6.71 12.56 14.19
CA ALA A 66 -6.09 13.67 13.48
C ALA A 66 -4.74 13.28 12.86
N PHE A 67 -3.92 12.50 13.57
CA PHE A 67 -2.66 12.01 13.01
C PHE A 67 -2.89 10.99 11.89
N LYS A 68 -3.90 10.10 12.02
CA LYS A 68 -4.28 9.19 10.92
C LYS A 68 -4.61 9.96 9.66
N GLU A 69 -5.47 10.98 9.77
CA GLU A 69 -5.87 11.79 8.62
C GLU A 69 -4.69 12.56 8.03
N LEU A 70 -3.83 13.14 8.87
CA LEU A 70 -2.61 13.80 8.44
C LEU A 70 -1.71 12.86 7.61
N PHE A 71 -1.53 11.61 8.06
CA PHE A 71 -0.74 10.64 7.32
C PHE A 71 -1.39 10.24 5.99
N ARG A 72 -2.71 10.06 5.94
CA ARG A 72 -3.42 9.81 4.67
C ARG A 72 -3.23 10.96 3.69
N VAL A 73 -3.48 12.20 4.11
CA VAL A 73 -3.28 13.40 3.29
C VAL A 73 -1.83 13.48 2.82
N LYS A 74 -0.86 13.20 3.70
CA LYS A 74 0.57 13.24 3.33
C LYS A 74 0.93 12.18 2.29
N VAL A 75 0.45 10.95 2.44
CA VAL A 75 0.66 9.86 1.48
C VAL A 75 0.04 10.21 0.13
N THR A 76 -1.21 10.68 0.12
CA THR A 76 -1.90 11.10 -1.11
C THR A 76 -1.19 12.25 -1.81
N THR A 77 -0.77 13.27 -1.03
CA THR A 77 0.00 14.41 -1.57
C THR A 77 1.31 13.94 -2.19
N LEU A 78 2.07 13.09 -1.48
CA LEU A 78 3.33 12.56 -2.00
C LEU A 78 3.14 11.76 -3.30
N LYS A 79 2.08 10.93 -3.39
CA LYS A 79 1.75 10.21 -4.62
C LYS A 79 1.47 11.18 -5.77
N ASN A 80 0.73 12.25 -5.52
CA ASN A 80 0.42 13.27 -6.51
C ASN A 80 1.66 14.04 -6.96
N ASP A 81 2.52 14.46 -6.02
CA ASP A 81 3.79 15.14 -6.30
C ASP A 81 4.74 14.27 -7.15
N LEU A 82 4.68 12.95 -6.99
CA LEU A 82 5.44 11.99 -7.80
C LEU A 82 4.82 11.75 -9.19
N GLY A 83 3.67 12.33 -9.47
CA GLY A 83 2.96 12.26 -10.75
C GLY A 83 2.12 10.98 -10.92
N ARG A 84 1.54 10.44 -9.83
CA ARG A 84 0.78 9.17 -9.91
C ARG A 84 -0.37 9.23 -10.92
N GLY A 85 -1.14 10.32 -10.97
CA GLY A 85 -2.33 10.43 -11.83
C GLY A 85 -2.06 10.08 -13.31
N ASP A 86 -1.02 10.69 -13.87
CA ASP A 86 -0.67 10.60 -15.29
C ASP A 86 0.30 9.45 -15.63
N SER A 87 0.67 8.65 -14.62
CA SER A 87 1.64 7.58 -14.77
C SER A 87 1.02 6.29 -15.33
N SER A 88 1.83 5.48 -16.02
CA SER A 88 1.43 4.12 -16.42
C SER A 88 1.20 3.22 -15.19
N PRO A 89 0.44 2.12 -15.30
CA PRO A 89 0.12 1.24 -14.16
C PRO A 89 1.37 0.76 -13.39
N LEU A 90 2.44 0.39 -14.10
CA LEU A 90 3.69 0.00 -13.47
C LEU A 90 4.34 1.15 -12.68
N ILE A 91 4.34 2.37 -13.22
CA ILE A 91 4.90 3.52 -12.52
C ILE A 91 4.03 3.88 -11.32
N LYS A 92 2.70 3.79 -11.43
CA LYS A 92 1.76 3.98 -10.32
C LYS A 92 2.07 3.05 -9.15
N LEU A 93 2.24 1.76 -9.43
CA LEU A 93 2.60 0.75 -8.42
C LEU A 93 3.91 1.08 -7.70
N VAL A 94 4.94 1.53 -8.43
CA VAL A 94 6.22 1.90 -7.83
C VAL A 94 6.08 3.19 -6.99
N ILE A 95 5.29 4.16 -7.45
CA ILE A 95 4.97 5.37 -6.66
C ILE A 95 4.26 5.01 -5.36
N ASP A 96 3.30 4.07 -5.38
CA ASP A 96 2.63 3.60 -4.18
C ASP A 96 3.63 2.97 -3.19
N GLY A 97 4.55 2.15 -3.68
CA GLY A 97 5.64 1.60 -2.88
C GLY A 97 6.54 2.68 -2.25
N VAL A 98 6.88 3.74 -2.99
CA VAL A 98 7.64 4.88 -2.46
C VAL A 98 6.86 5.57 -1.34
N ALA A 99 5.57 5.82 -1.53
CA ALA A 99 4.75 6.50 -0.53
C ALA A 99 4.58 5.69 0.77
N LEU A 100 4.37 4.37 0.65
CA LEU A 100 4.26 3.48 1.81
C LEU A 100 5.58 3.35 2.57
N THR A 101 6.70 3.23 1.86
CA THR A 101 8.02 3.11 2.50
C THR A 101 8.46 4.41 3.18
N TYR A 102 8.08 5.56 2.61
CA TYR A 102 8.22 6.85 3.28
C TYR A 102 7.43 6.90 4.59
N LEU A 103 6.16 6.52 4.57
CA LEU A 103 5.34 6.50 5.79
C LEU A 103 5.94 5.58 6.85
N ARG A 104 6.43 4.40 6.45
CA ARG A 104 7.07 3.46 7.38
C ARG A 104 8.29 4.07 8.07
N TRP A 105 9.09 4.85 7.33
CA TRP A 105 10.22 5.58 7.89
C TRP A 105 9.77 6.66 8.89
N VAL A 106 8.80 7.50 8.53
CA VAL A 106 8.28 8.54 9.42
C VAL A 106 7.68 7.96 10.71
N LEU A 107 6.93 6.85 10.61
CA LEU A 107 6.40 6.16 11.78
C LEU A 107 7.52 5.60 12.67
N ALA A 108 8.58 5.04 12.08
CA ALA A 108 9.74 4.57 12.84
C ALA A 108 10.44 5.73 13.58
N GLU A 109 10.59 6.90 12.93
CA GLU A 109 11.15 8.12 13.54
C GLU A 109 10.31 8.62 14.70
N GLN A 110 8.98 8.64 14.55
CA GLN A 110 8.07 9.01 15.63
C GLN A 110 8.21 8.06 16.83
N LYS A 111 8.28 6.75 16.59
CA LYS A 111 8.45 5.75 17.67
C LYS A 111 9.83 5.86 18.33
N TYR A 112 10.88 6.07 17.56
CA TYR A 112 12.22 6.33 18.09
C TYR A 112 12.26 7.59 18.96
N SER A 113 11.70 8.70 18.46
CA SER A 113 11.60 9.97 19.18
C SER A 113 10.79 9.83 20.48
N THR A 114 9.73 9.03 20.46
CA THR A 114 8.96 8.74 21.68
C THR A 114 9.79 7.91 22.67
N ALA A 115 10.53 6.91 22.19
CA ALA A 115 11.34 6.04 23.03
C ALA A 115 12.53 6.77 23.67
N ILE A 116 13.19 7.70 22.97
CA ILE A 116 14.34 8.42 23.55
C ILE A 116 13.91 9.48 24.58
N ASN A 117 12.72 10.07 24.40
CA ASN A 117 12.19 11.09 25.31
C ASN A 117 11.44 10.49 26.52
N SER A 118 11.17 9.19 26.50
CA SER A 118 10.51 8.48 27.60
C SER A 118 11.52 8.09 28.66
N GLN A 119 11.35 8.62 29.88
CA GLN A 119 12.21 8.35 31.03
C GLN A 119 12.23 6.86 31.44
N SER A 120 11.20 6.09 31.04
CA SER A 120 11.04 4.67 31.38
C SER A 120 11.44 3.71 30.25
N SER A 121 11.89 4.22 29.10
CA SER A 121 12.24 3.36 27.98
C SER A 121 13.58 2.67 28.19
N SER A 122 13.60 1.35 27.98
CA SER A 122 14.84 0.59 28.09
C SER A 122 15.79 0.90 26.93
N THR A 123 17.09 0.79 27.19
CA THR A 123 18.14 0.93 26.17
C THR A 123 17.94 -0.04 25.00
N PHE A 124 17.35 -1.21 25.25
CA PHE A 124 17.01 -2.17 24.21
C PHE A 124 15.95 -1.63 23.24
N VAL A 125 14.88 -1.02 23.77
CA VAL A 125 13.80 -0.43 22.96
C VAL A 125 14.34 0.72 22.10
N ILE A 126 15.19 1.58 22.67
CA ILE A 126 15.80 2.70 21.93
C ILE A 126 16.68 2.16 20.78
N LYS A 127 17.52 1.15 21.04
CA LYS A 127 18.36 0.51 20.00
C LYS A 127 17.53 -0.16 18.91
N TYR A 128 16.44 -0.83 19.28
CA TYR A 128 15.52 -1.46 18.34
C TYR A 128 14.93 -0.43 17.36
N TRP A 129 14.37 0.67 17.89
CA TRP A 129 13.76 1.70 17.05
C TRP A 129 14.78 2.47 16.22
N SER A 130 15.98 2.73 16.76
CA SER A 130 17.08 3.31 15.99
C SER A 130 17.45 2.45 14.77
N LYS A 131 17.53 1.12 14.95
CA LYS A 131 17.75 0.19 13.83
C LYS A 131 16.57 0.21 12.85
N ALA A 132 15.33 0.21 13.33
CA ALA A 132 14.14 0.26 12.48
C ALA A 132 14.08 1.53 11.62
N VAL A 133 14.50 2.68 12.16
CA VAL A 133 14.66 3.94 11.41
C VAL A 133 15.66 3.76 10.27
N LEU A 134 16.86 3.27 10.55
CA LEU A 134 17.89 3.08 9.53
C LEU A 134 17.47 2.08 8.44
N ASP A 135 16.83 0.98 8.83
CA ASP A 135 16.41 -0.06 7.90
C ASP A 135 15.25 0.45 7.01
N SER A 136 14.27 1.16 7.58
CA SER A 136 13.17 1.76 6.81
C SER A 136 13.63 2.87 5.86
N GLN A 137 14.59 3.72 6.29
CA GLN A 137 15.20 4.75 5.46
C GLN A 137 15.91 4.14 4.24
N LYS A 138 16.69 3.05 4.43
CA LYS A 138 17.34 2.34 3.32
C LYS A 138 16.32 1.80 2.31
N VAL A 139 15.22 1.23 2.79
CA VAL A 139 14.16 0.71 1.93
C VAL A 139 13.49 1.84 1.15
N PHE A 140 13.23 2.99 1.80
CA PHE A 140 12.69 4.17 1.13
C PHE A 140 13.60 4.67 0.00
N PHE A 141 14.92 4.81 0.25
CA PHE A 141 15.84 5.25 -0.80
C PHE A 141 15.92 4.26 -1.97
N ARG A 142 15.92 2.95 -1.70
CA ARG A 142 15.85 1.93 -2.76
C ARG A 142 14.55 2.00 -3.57
N ALA A 143 13.43 2.35 -2.94
CA ALA A 143 12.16 2.57 -3.64
C ALA A 143 12.26 3.79 -4.57
N CYS A 144 12.85 4.90 -4.10
CA CYS A 144 13.11 6.09 -4.92
C CYS A 144 14.03 5.78 -6.11
N GLU A 145 15.11 5.03 -5.90
CA GLU A 145 16.00 4.58 -6.96
C GLU A 145 15.28 3.70 -7.98
N SER A 146 14.43 2.78 -7.51
CA SER A 146 13.59 1.94 -8.36
C SER A 146 12.64 2.78 -9.21
N LEU A 147 11.99 3.79 -8.62
CA LEU A 147 11.13 4.72 -9.35
C LEU A 147 11.89 5.47 -10.44
N ALA A 148 13.06 6.01 -10.10
CA ALA A 148 13.91 6.71 -11.06
C ALA A 148 14.33 5.78 -12.21
N ARG A 149 14.70 4.53 -11.90
CA ARG A 149 15.09 3.52 -12.88
C ARG A 149 13.92 3.15 -13.81
N VAL A 150 12.74 2.89 -13.26
CA VAL A 150 11.54 2.56 -14.06
C VAL A 150 11.13 3.75 -14.93
N LYS A 151 11.13 4.98 -14.40
CA LYS A 151 10.86 6.19 -15.20
C LYS A 151 11.87 6.35 -16.34
N ARG A 152 13.16 6.08 -16.10
CA ARG A 152 14.21 6.11 -17.14
C ARG A 152 13.98 5.05 -18.21
N LEU A 153 13.71 3.80 -17.82
CA LEU A 153 13.46 2.70 -18.75
C LEU A 153 12.20 2.94 -19.59
N SER A 154 11.12 3.43 -18.98
CA SER A 154 9.87 3.76 -19.69
C SER A 154 10.04 4.89 -20.72
N LYS A 155 10.96 5.85 -20.48
CA LYS A 155 11.31 6.87 -21.49
C LYS A 155 12.03 6.28 -22.69
N ASN A 156 12.89 5.29 -22.46
CA ASN A 156 13.76 4.72 -23.50
C ASN A 156 13.14 3.52 -24.23
N CYS A 157 12.05 2.94 -23.71
CA CYS A 157 11.35 1.81 -24.30
C CYS A 157 9.84 2.08 -24.34
N PRO A 158 9.31 2.62 -25.45
CA PRO A 158 7.89 2.97 -25.58
C PRO A 158 6.93 1.79 -25.41
N GLY A 159 7.36 0.55 -25.72
CA GLY A 159 6.52 -0.65 -25.57
C GLY A 159 6.07 -0.94 -24.14
N LEU A 160 6.89 -0.58 -23.15
CA LEU A 160 6.55 -0.67 -21.71
C LEU A 160 5.43 0.30 -21.28
N LYS A 161 5.03 1.24 -22.14
CA LYS A 161 3.88 2.13 -21.89
C LYS A 161 2.55 1.52 -22.37
N GLN A 162 2.58 0.60 -23.33
CA GLN A 162 1.38 0.09 -24.02
C GLN A 162 0.93 -1.29 -23.50
N ASP A 163 1.84 -2.15 -23.06
CA ASP A 163 1.50 -3.56 -22.74
C ASP A 163 0.65 -3.78 -21.48
N LEU A 164 0.39 -2.76 -20.66
CA LEU A 164 -0.53 -2.86 -19.51
C LEU A 164 -1.90 -2.23 -19.77
N THR A 165 -2.10 -1.58 -20.92
CA THR A 165 -3.39 -1.01 -21.33
C THR A 165 -4.14 -1.91 -22.32
N SER A 166 -3.44 -2.85 -22.97
CA SER A 166 -4.00 -3.71 -24.02
C SER A 166 -4.83 -4.90 -23.50
N GLU A 167 -4.80 -5.21 -22.21
CA GLU A 167 -5.64 -6.28 -21.61
C GLU A 167 -7.04 -5.81 -21.18
N VAL A 168 -7.41 -4.55 -21.46
CA VAL A 168 -8.73 -3.97 -21.11
C VAL A 168 -9.63 -3.78 -22.34
N ILE A 169 -9.16 -4.15 -23.54
CA ILE A 169 -9.97 -4.11 -24.77
C ILE A 169 -9.90 -5.45 -25.48
N MET A 170 -10.42 -6.50 -24.83
CA MET A 170 -11.09 -7.67 -25.43
C MET A 170 -12.01 -8.28 -24.38
#